data_AF-M8BSW7-F1
#
_entry.id   AF-M8BSW7-F1
#
_cell.length_a   1.000
_cell.length_b   1.000
_cell.length_c   1.000
_cell.angle_alpha   90.00
_cell.angle_beta   90.00
_cell.angle_gamma   90.00
#
_symmetry.space_group_name_H-M   'P 1'
#
loop_
_entity.id
_entity.type
_entity.pdbx_description
1 polymer ?
#
loop_
_entity_poly.entity_id
_entity_poly.type
_entity_poly.pdbx_seq_one_letter_code
_entity_poly.pdbx_strand_id
1 'polypeptide(L)' 'MAGSGSNTASTSSSSSSSTSSKKGGRSQFERKLGDFFKHQTESDTSVAYGDGFRAGNRVVQQYGLKRTLEHIRLTRTLPF' A
#
# COMPACT_ATOMS: atom_id res chain seq x y z
N MET A 1 54.80 -6.85 5.20
CA MET A 1 54.34 -7.85 4.22
C MET A 1 52.93 -8.25 4.63
N ALA A 2 51.92 -7.65 3.99
CA ALA A 2 51.10 -8.28 2.95
C ALA A 2 50.01 -9.18 3.57
N GLY A 3 48.72 -9.05 3.27
CA GLY A 3 48.07 -8.27 2.24
C GLY A 3 46.56 -8.17 2.48
N SER A 4 45.99 -7.22 1.75
CA SER A 4 44.57 -6.87 1.64
C SER A 4 43.71 -8.06 1.22
N GLY A 5 42.56 -8.23 1.88
CA GLY A 5 41.51 -9.17 1.50
C GLY A 5 40.19 -8.43 1.28
N SER A 6 40.07 -7.74 0.15
CA SER A 6 38.83 -7.08 -0.28
C SER A 6 37.87 -8.13 -0.85
N ASN A 7 36.94 -8.61 -0.04
CA ASN A 7 35.84 -9.47 -0.49
C ASN A 7 34.69 -8.60 -0.99
N THR A 8 34.83 -8.04 -2.19
CA THR A 8 33.73 -7.42 -2.93
C THR A 8 32.81 -8.52 -3.45
N ALA A 9 31.80 -8.89 -2.66
CA ALA A 9 30.76 -9.78 -3.11
C ALA A 9 29.84 -9.04 -4.10
N SER A 10 30.09 -9.24 -5.38
CA SER A 10 29.20 -8.87 -6.47
C SER A 10 27.95 -9.74 -6.41
N THR A 11 26.95 -9.34 -5.61
CA THR A 11 25.62 -9.96 -5.74
C THR A 11 24.96 -9.39 -6.98
N SER A 12 24.99 -10.20 -8.02
CA SER A 12 24.32 -10.03 -9.29
C SER A 12 22.89 -9.52 -9.12
N SER A 13 22.56 -8.51 -9.91
CA SER A 13 21.23 -8.02 -10.18
C SER A 13 20.31 -9.16 -10.65
N SER A 14 19.40 -9.59 -9.80
CA SER A 14 18.17 -10.26 -10.25
C SER A 14 17.06 -9.21 -10.29
N SER A 15 16.97 -8.51 -11.42
CA SER A 15 15.74 -7.80 -11.78
C SER A 15 14.65 -8.86 -11.90
N SER A 16 13.83 -9.03 -10.87
CA SER A 16 12.62 -9.84 -10.95
C SER A 16 11.70 -9.17 -11.97
N SER A 17 11.70 -9.71 -13.19
CA SER A 17 10.70 -9.41 -14.19
C SER A 17 9.34 -9.72 -13.57
N SER A 18 8.58 -8.68 -13.23
CA SER A 18 7.19 -8.81 -12.81
C SER A 18 6.43 -9.38 -14.00
N THR A 19 6.24 -10.70 -14.01
CA THR A 19 5.30 -11.33 -14.92
C THR A 19 3.93 -10.77 -14.52
N SER A 20 3.36 -9.95 -15.38
CA SER A 20 1.97 -9.55 -15.27
C SER A 20 1.14 -10.82 -15.44
N SER A 21 0.84 -11.48 -14.31
CA SER A 21 -0.08 -12.60 -14.27
C SER A 21 -1.38 -12.10 -14.87
N LYS A 22 -1.72 -12.59 -16.08
CA LYS A 22 -3.05 -12.50 -16.65
C LYS A 22 -4.01 -12.78 -15.51
N LYS A 23 -4.86 -11.81 -15.19
CA LYS A 23 -5.83 -11.86 -14.08
C LYS A 23 -6.84 -12.98 -14.35
N GLY A 24 -6.41 -14.22 -14.15
CA GLY A 24 -7.28 -15.38 -14.02
C GLY A 24 -8.19 -15.16 -12.82
N GLY A 25 -9.34 -15.85 -12.81
CA GLY A 25 -10.28 -15.76 -11.70
C GLY A 25 -9.56 -15.89 -10.36
N ARG A 26 -9.76 -14.90 -9.48
CA ARG A 26 -9.08 -14.82 -8.18
C ARG A 26 -9.27 -16.16 -7.46
N SER A 27 -8.18 -16.73 -6.96
CA SER A 27 -8.25 -17.99 -6.22
C SER A 27 -9.17 -17.85 -5.01
N GLN A 28 -9.83 -18.93 -4.58
CA GLN A 28 -10.60 -18.95 -3.32
C GLN A 28 -9.74 -18.52 -2.12
N PHE A 29 -8.44 -18.82 -2.18
CA PHE A 29 -7.47 -18.34 -1.20
C PHE A 29 -7.34 -16.81 -1.22
N GLU A 30 -7.17 -16.20 -2.40
CA GLU A 30 -7.04 -14.74 -2.54
C GLU A 30 -8.32 -14.00 -2.12
N ARG A 31 -9.49 -14.61 -2.31
CA ARG A 31 -10.77 -14.07 -1.81
C ARG A 31 -10.78 -14.06 -0.28
N LYS A 32 -10.50 -15.20 0.36
CA LYS A 32 -10.41 -15.30 1.83
C LYS A 32 -9.33 -14.38 2.42
N LEU A 33 -8.20 -14.22 1.72
CA LEU A 33 -7.14 -13.31 2.13
C LEU A 33 -7.59 -11.84 2.07
N GLY A 34 -8.33 -11.47 1.02
CA GLY A 34 -8.95 -10.15 0.92
C GLY A 34 -9.98 -9.89 2.04
N ASP A 35 -10.81 -10.88 2.35
CA ASP A 35 -11.77 -10.80 3.45
C ASP A 35 -11.04 -10.65 4.80
N PHE A 36 -9.96 -11.39 5.03
CA PHE A 36 -9.14 -11.28 6.23
C PHE A 36 -8.57 -9.87 6.41
N PHE A 37 -7.93 -9.30 5.38
CA PHE A 37 -7.40 -7.93 5.44
C PHE A 37 -8.49 -6.88 5.60
N LYS A 38 -9.66 -7.08 4.96
CA LYS A 38 -10.82 -6.21 5.15
C LYS A 38 -11.30 -6.22 6.60
N HIS A 39 -11.51 -7.40 7.17
CA HIS A 39 -11.90 -7.55 8.57
C HIS A 39 -10.85 -6.96 9.51
N GLN A 40 -9.56 -7.19 9.25
CA GLN A 40 -8.50 -6.64 10.08
C GLN A 40 -8.45 -5.11 10.00
N THR A 41 -8.67 -4.50 8.84
CA THR A 41 -8.72 -3.04 8.70
C THR A 41 -9.96 -2.43 9.37
N GLU A 42 -11.08 -3.16 9.40
CA GLU A 42 -12.32 -2.73 10.05
C GLU A 42 -12.31 -2.91 11.58
N SER A 43 -11.61 -3.94 12.08
CA SER A 43 -11.57 -4.31 13.51
C SER A 43 -10.34 -3.83 14.26
N ASP A 44 -9.23 -3.60 13.56
CA ASP A 44 -8.01 -3.08 14.19
C ASP A 44 -8.19 -1.59 14.51
N THR A 45 -8.35 -1.32 15.80
CA THR A 45 -8.49 0.01 16.40
C THR A 45 -7.14 0.73 16.53
N SER A 46 -6.08 0.20 15.91
CA SER A 46 -4.76 0.83 15.87
C SER A 46 -4.81 2.21 15.23
N VAL A 47 -4.62 3.23 16.08
CA VAL A 47 -4.56 4.67 15.75
C VAL A 47 -3.60 4.96 14.59
N ALA A 48 -2.51 4.19 14.48
CA ALA A 48 -1.47 4.40 13.47
C ALA A 48 -1.93 4.09 12.04
N TYR A 49 -2.97 3.26 11.84
CA TYR A 49 -3.38 2.79 10.52
C TYR A 49 -4.84 3.14 10.18
N GLY A 50 -5.72 3.23 11.19
CA GLY A 50 -7.16 3.45 10.99
C GLY A 50 -7.60 4.91 10.82
N ASP A 51 -6.99 5.86 11.52
CA ASP A 51 -7.55 7.22 11.62
C ASP A 51 -7.39 8.04 10.34
N GLY A 52 -6.23 7.97 9.69
CA GLY A 52 -6.01 8.63 8.40
C GLY A 52 -6.92 8.06 7.30
N PHE A 53 -7.11 6.73 7.30
CA PHE A 53 -8.02 6.06 6.36
C PHE A 53 -9.48 6.44 6.63
N ARG A 54 -9.93 6.42 7.88
CA ARG A 54 -11.30 6.78 8.26
C ARG A 54 -11.62 8.24 7.93
N ALA A 55 -10.69 9.15 8.24
CA ALA A 55 -10.81 10.56 7.87
C ALA A 55 -10.95 10.71 6.36
N GLY A 56 -10.00 10.15 5.59
CA GLY A 56 -10.04 10.18 4.13
C GLY A 56 -11.31 9.55 3.53
N ASN A 57 -11.73 8.40 4.04
CA ASN A 57 -12.92 7.71 3.56
C ASN A 57 -14.20 8.52 3.84
N ARG A 58 -14.29 9.17 5.01
CA ARG A 58 -15.43 10.05 5.36
C ARG A 58 -15.56 11.22 4.38
N VAL A 59 -14.46 11.93 4.10
CA VAL A 59 -14.52 13.05 3.15
C VAL A 59 -14.74 12.61 1.70
N VAL A 60 -14.21 11.46 1.30
CA VAL A 60 -14.50 10.90 -0.03
C VAL A 60 -15.98 10.54 -0.17
N GLN A 61 -16.61 9.97 0.87
CA GLN A 61 -18.05 9.68 0.85
C GLN A 61 -18.90 10.95 0.83
N GLN A 62 -18.47 12.02 1.51
CA GLN A 62 -19.22 13.27 1.61
C GLN A 62 -19.08 14.15 0.35
N TYR A 63 -17.87 14.28 -0.19
CA TYR A 63 -17.55 15.24 -1.25
C TYR A 63 -17.22 14.59 -2.60
N GLY A 64 -17.01 13.27 -2.62
CA GLY A 64 -16.55 12.52 -3.78
C GLY A 64 -15.04 12.62 -3.97
N LEU A 65 -14.45 11.55 -4.51
CA LEU A 65 -13.00 11.40 -4.63
C LEU A 65 -12.33 12.58 -5.37
N LYS A 66 -12.90 13.01 -6.50
CA LYS A 66 -12.33 14.08 -7.33
C LYS A 66 -12.17 15.39 -6.57
N ARG A 67 -13.18 15.79 -5.79
CA ARG A 67 -13.16 17.05 -5.03
C ARG A 67 -12.19 16.97 -3.86
N THR A 68 -12.14 15.83 -3.16
CA THR A 68 -11.20 15.61 -2.07
C THR A 68 -9.75 15.73 -2.56
N LEU A 69 -9.42 15.15 -3.72
CA LEU A 69 -8.08 15.22 -4.29
C LEU A 69 -7.69 16.62 -4.75
N GLU A 70 -8.59 17.37 -5.39
CA GLU A 70 -8.34 18.77 -5.76
C GLU A 70 -8.08 19.64 -4.52
N HIS A 71 -8.85 19.45 -3.44
CA HIS A 71 -8.63 20.16 -2.19
C HIS A 71 -7.26 19.86 -1.57
N ILE A 72 -6.87 18.58 -1.49
CA ILE A 72 -5.54 18.19 -0.98
C ILE A 72 -4.43 18.76 -1.88
N ARG A 73 -4.63 18.79 -3.20
CA ARG A 73 -3.65 19.36 -4.13
C ARG A 73 -3.39 20.85 -3.85
N LEU A 74 -4.45 21.60 -3.56
CA LEU A 74 -4.39 23.04 -3.31
C LEU A 74 -3.91 23.38 -1.89
N THR A 75 -4.39 22.65 -0.88
CA THR A 75 -4.23 23.01 0.54
C THR A 75 -3.25 22.11 1.30
N ARG A 76 -2.86 20.96 0.70
CA ARG A 76 -2.10 19.88 1.34
C ARG A 76 -2.80 19.24 2.55
N THR A 77 -4.06 19.58 2.81
CA THR A 77 -4.85 19.07 3.93
C THR A 77 -6.10 18.34 3.44
N LEU A 78 -6.68 17.49 4.29
CA LEU A 78 -8.00 16.92 4.02
C LEU A 78 -9.07 18.02 4.18
N PRO A 79 -10.13 17.99 3.37
CA PRO A 79 -11.31 18.78 3.66
C PRO A 79 -11.93 18.31 4.99
N PHE A 80 -12.57 19.21 5.73
CA PHE A 80 -13.30 18.91 6.96
C PHE A 80 -14.81 19.12 6.75
#